data_AF-A0AB38B4T4-F1
#
_entry.id   AF-A0AB38B4T4-F1
#
_cell.length_a   1.000
_cell.length_b   1.000
_cell.length_c   1.000
_cell.angle_alpha   90.00
_cell.angle_beta   90.00
_cell.angle_gamma   90.00
#
_symmetry.space_group_name_H-M   'P 1'
#
loop_
_entity.id
_entity.type
_entity.pdbx_description
1 polymer ?
#
loop_
_entity_poly.entity_id
_entity_poly.type
_entity_poly.pdbx_seq_one_letter_code
_entity_poly.pdbx_strand_id
1 'polypeptide(L)'
;MGEHRKGIAAAAAIIGTAALAWAGWELRATGTGAKSVENAVNLVSAAVGLVVGLASLAVSWLGYRADRRQHASGLPLTGVVDEFAVAVRAQWEAEARTRRLNDPYPLPVSWAPAEPAYRPDADAAALSGTDADITDVFDRVPGGRLLVLGEPGAGKTMLLVRLLLGLIERRAPGLPVIFPLASWDPSDQDLVDWLADRLTTDHPALAVPAPGQDQGAPAVSRARALLDRRLILPLLDGFDELPRHLRAAALDASTRPCRPATRSS
;
A
#
# COMPACT_ATOMS: atom_id res chain seq x y z
N MET A 1 -9.66 24.17 -3.17
CA MET A 1 -9.28 23.96 -4.59
C MET A 1 -8.36 25.05 -5.17
N GLY A 2 -7.94 26.07 -4.41
CA GLY A 2 -7.19 27.23 -4.94
C GLY A 2 -5.67 27.19 -4.74
N GLU A 3 -5.16 26.55 -3.69
CA GLU A 3 -3.73 26.61 -3.33
C GLU A 3 -2.83 25.70 -4.18
N HIS A 4 -3.29 24.50 -4.52
CA HIS A 4 -2.51 23.59 -5.39
C HIS A 4 -2.32 24.13 -6.82
N ARG A 5 -3.26 24.94 -7.33
CA ARG A 5 -3.12 25.64 -8.63
C ARG A 5 -2.07 26.75 -8.56
N LYS A 6 -1.92 27.40 -7.40
CA LYS A 6 -0.94 28.48 -7.19
C LYS A 6 0.50 27.95 -7.11
N GLY A 7 0.72 26.79 -6.47
CA GLY A 7 2.04 26.17 -6.39
C GLY A 7 2.61 25.74 -7.76
N ILE A 8 1.75 25.24 -8.65
CA ILE A 8 2.14 24.81 -10.00
C ILE A 8 2.44 26.01 -10.90
N ALA A 9 1.63 27.08 -10.81
CA ALA A 9 1.90 28.33 -11.52
C ALA A 9 3.22 28.98 -11.05
N ALA A 10 3.51 28.90 -9.75
CA ALA A 10 4.75 29.42 -9.18
C ALA A 10 5.99 28.64 -9.66
N ALA A 11 5.95 27.31 -9.65
CA ALA A 11 7.07 26.49 -10.11
C ALA A 11 7.38 26.69 -11.61
N ALA A 12 6.34 26.78 -12.45
CA ALA A 12 6.50 27.06 -13.88
C ALA A 12 7.05 28.47 -14.14
N ALA A 13 6.61 29.46 -13.37
CA ALA A 13 7.10 30.83 -13.46
C ALA A 13 8.59 30.94 -13.08
N ILE A 14 9.03 30.26 -12.02
CA ILE A 14 10.44 30.27 -11.58
C ILE A 14 11.35 29.69 -12.67
N ILE A 15 10.99 28.54 -13.24
CA ILE A 15 11.78 27.89 -14.31
C ILE A 15 11.85 28.80 -15.55
N GLY A 16 10.74 29.44 -15.93
CA GLY A 16 10.71 30.39 -17.04
C GLY A 16 11.61 31.61 -16.82
N THR A 17 11.59 32.19 -15.60
CA THR A 17 12.44 33.35 -15.27
C THR A 17 13.93 33.01 -15.25
N ALA A 18 14.32 31.83 -14.77
CA ALA A 18 15.71 31.38 -14.77
C ALA A 18 16.23 31.16 -16.20
N ALA A 19 15.41 30.57 -17.08
CA ALA A 19 15.77 30.36 -18.49
C ALA A 19 15.95 31.69 -19.25
N LEU A 20 15.07 32.67 -19.01
CA LEU A 20 15.18 34.01 -19.60
C LEU A 20 16.40 34.78 -19.09
N ALA A 21 16.67 34.68 -17.78
CA ALA A 21 17.84 35.32 -17.17
C ALA A 21 19.15 34.73 -17.70
N TRP A 22 19.22 33.41 -17.85
CA TRP A 22 20.38 32.72 -18.41
C TRP A 22 20.60 33.07 -19.89
N ALA A 23 19.53 33.06 -20.71
CA ALA A 23 19.62 33.46 -22.11
C ALA A 23 20.08 34.92 -22.30
N GLY A 24 19.59 35.84 -21.44
CA GLY A 24 20.01 37.24 -21.46
C GLY A 24 21.47 37.45 -21.05
N TRP A 25 22.00 36.60 -20.16
CA TRP A 25 23.41 36.61 -19.76
C TRP A 25 24.32 36.11 -20.88
N GLU A 26 23.96 35.01 -21.52
CA GLU A 26 24.73 34.40 -22.62
C GLU A 26 24.83 35.32 -23.84
N LEU A 27 23.73 36.03 -24.17
CA LEU A 27 23.69 37.05 -25.23
C LEU A 27 24.58 38.27 -24.94
N ARG A 28 24.89 38.55 -23.67
CA ARG A 28 25.85 39.61 -23.28
C ARG A 28 27.29 39.11 -23.23
N ALA A 29 27.50 37.83 -22.96
CA ALA A 29 28.83 37.21 -22.86
C ALA A 29 29.45 36.92 -24.24
N THR A 30 28.64 36.72 -25.28
CA THR A 30 29.09 36.42 -26.63
C THR A 30 29.06 37.64 -27.54
N GLY A 31 30.21 38.04 -28.07
CA GLY A 31 30.35 39.20 -28.96
C GLY A 31 29.55 39.06 -30.27
N THR A 32 29.10 40.19 -30.82
CA THR A 32 28.18 40.32 -31.96
C THR A 32 28.78 39.85 -33.29
N GLY A 33 28.81 38.55 -33.54
CA GLY A 33 29.05 37.95 -34.85
C GLY A 33 27.77 37.30 -35.40
N ALA A 34 27.44 37.52 -36.68
CA ALA A 34 26.20 37.03 -37.29
C ALA A 34 25.96 35.51 -37.13
N LYS A 35 27.02 34.70 -37.16
CA LYS A 35 26.95 33.24 -36.92
C LYS A 35 26.68 32.87 -35.46
N SER A 36 26.97 33.78 -34.52
CA SER A 36 26.71 33.57 -33.09
C SER A 36 25.25 33.86 -32.73
N VAL A 37 24.61 34.80 -33.47
CA VAL A 37 23.20 35.14 -33.28
C VAL A 37 22.29 33.99 -33.74
N GLU A 38 22.57 33.35 -34.88
CA GLU A 38 21.80 32.18 -35.34
C GLU A 38 21.87 30.99 -34.37
N ASN A 39 23.06 30.69 -33.85
CA ASN A 39 23.23 29.62 -32.86
C ASN A 39 22.53 29.95 -31.54
N ALA A 40 22.57 31.21 -31.10
CA ALA A 40 21.85 31.66 -29.91
C ALA A 40 20.33 31.53 -30.07
N VAL A 41 19.78 31.92 -31.22
CA VAL A 41 18.34 31.82 -31.50
C VAL A 41 17.87 30.36 -31.53
N ASN A 42 18.63 29.46 -32.13
CA ASN A 42 18.31 28.03 -32.18
C ASN A 42 18.39 27.38 -30.78
N LEU A 43 19.39 27.75 -29.97
CA LEU A 43 19.54 27.24 -28.61
C LEU A 43 18.40 27.71 -27.69
N VAL A 44 17.99 28.98 -27.79
CA VAL A 44 16.85 29.53 -27.04
C VAL A 44 15.55 28.83 -27.45
N SER A 45 15.34 28.58 -28.74
CA SER A 45 14.15 27.89 -29.24
C SER A 45 14.06 26.44 -28.74
N ALA A 46 15.20 25.73 -28.71
CA ALA A 46 15.28 24.39 -28.15
C ALA A 46 15.00 24.37 -26.64
N ALA A 47 15.51 25.35 -25.90
CA ALA A 47 15.26 25.48 -24.47
C ALA A 47 13.78 25.77 -24.17
N VAL A 48 13.13 26.65 -24.94
CA VAL A 48 11.70 26.93 -24.81
C VAL A 48 10.87 25.68 -25.14
N GLY A 49 11.20 24.96 -26.21
CA GLY A 49 10.53 23.71 -26.58
C GLY A 49 10.63 22.64 -25.50
N LEU A 50 11.80 22.48 -24.86
CA LEU A 50 12.01 21.55 -23.77
C LEU A 50 11.16 21.91 -22.54
N VAL A 51 11.12 23.19 -22.15
CA VAL A 51 10.33 23.64 -21.00
C VAL A 51 8.84 23.43 -21.24
N VAL A 52 8.33 23.76 -22.44
CA VAL A 52 6.93 23.54 -22.82
C VAL A 52 6.61 22.03 -22.86
N GLY A 53 7.52 21.21 -23.40
CA GLY A 53 7.36 19.76 -23.44
C GLY A 53 7.30 19.13 -22.05
N LEU A 54 8.20 19.52 -21.15
CA LEU A 54 8.24 19.04 -19.77
C LEU A 54 7.02 19.51 -18.97
N ALA A 55 6.57 20.75 -19.16
CA ALA A 55 5.34 21.26 -18.55
C ALA A 55 4.11 20.50 -19.05
N SER A 56 4.01 20.22 -20.34
CA SER A 56 2.91 19.46 -20.93
C SER A 56 2.90 18.01 -20.46
N LEU A 57 4.08 17.38 -20.34
CA LEU A 57 4.24 16.04 -19.78
C LEU A 57 3.86 16.01 -18.29
N ALA A 58 4.29 17.01 -17.52
CA ALA A 58 3.93 17.12 -16.11
C ALA A 58 2.42 17.33 -15.93
N VAL A 59 1.80 18.20 -16.71
CA VAL A 59 0.35 18.43 -16.71
C VAL A 59 -0.41 17.18 -17.13
N SER A 60 0.07 16.45 -18.15
CA SER A 60 -0.54 15.19 -18.59
C SER A 60 -0.39 14.08 -17.54
N TRP A 61 0.77 13.98 -16.88
CA TRP A 61 1.02 13.01 -15.81
C TRP A 61 0.23 13.32 -14.53
N LEU A 62 0.11 14.60 -14.17
CA LEU A 62 -0.73 15.07 -13.06
C LEU A 62 -2.22 14.93 -13.38
N GLY A 63 -2.63 15.19 -14.61
CA GLY A 63 -3.98 15.00 -15.12
C GLY A 63 -4.38 13.54 -15.13
N TYR A 64 -3.53 12.66 -15.66
CA TYR A 64 -3.71 11.20 -15.62
C TYR A 64 -3.84 10.67 -14.19
N ARG A 65 -3.03 11.20 -13.25
CA ARG A 65 -3.15 10.87 -11.82
C ARG A 65 -4.38 11.45 -11.13
N ALA A 66 -4.86 12.63 -11.54
CA ALA A 66 -6.05 13.28 -10.98
C ALA A 66 -7.36 12.68 -11.51
N ASP A 67 -7.39 12.31 -12.79
CA ASP A 67 -8.55 11.71 -13.47
C ASP A 67 -8.85 10.29 -12.95
N ARG A 68 -7.79 9.51 -12.67
CA ARG A 68 -7.91 8.22 -11.94
C ARG A 68 -8.46 8.39 -10.52
N ARG A 69 -8.11 9.47 -9.81
CA ARG A 69 -8.66 9.77 -8.47
C ARG A 69 -10.14 10.10 -8.51
N GLN A 70 -10.61 10.78 -9.56
CA GLN A 70 -12.02 11.10 -9.75
C GLN A 70 -12.86 9.87 -10.14
N HIS A 71 -12.37 8.99 -11.02
CA HIS A 71 -13.07 7.73 -11.33
C HIS A 71 -13.15 6.78 -10.13
N ALA A 72 -12.05 6.64 -9.37
CA ALA A 72 -12.06 5.85 -8.15
C ALA A 72 -13.01 6.45 -7.09
N SER A 73 -13.21 7.77 -7.06
CA SER A 73 -14.03 8.47 -6.05
C SER A 73 -15.52 8.07 -6.07
N GLY A 74 -16.03 7.59 -7.21
CA GLY A 74 -17.43 7.16 -7.40
C GLY A 74 -17.70 5.66 -7.30
N LEU A 75 -16.68 4.82 -7.19
CA LEU A 75 -16.87 3.37 -7.09
C LEU A 75 -17.43 2.98 -5.71
N PRO A 76 -18.38 2.02 -5.62
CA PRO A 76 -18.72 1.39 -4.35
C PRO A 76 -17.48 0.71 -3.76
N LEU A 77 -17.42 0.56 -2.44
CA LEU A 77 -16.24 -0.01 -1.75
C LEU A 77 -15.82 -1.38 -2.30
N THR A 78 -16.75 -2.18 -2.81
CA THR A 78 -16.45 -3.46 -3.47
C THR A 78 -15.62 -3.29 -4.75
N GLY A 79 -15.92 -2.30 -5.58
CA GLY A 79 -15.12 -2.00 -6.78
C GLY A 79 -13.72 -1.49 -6.43
N VAL A 80 -13.57 -0.77 -5.32
CA VAL A 80 -12.24 -0.38 -4.79
C VAL A 80 -11.44 -1.59 -4.34
N VAL A 81 -12.09 -2.58 -3.72
CA VAL A 81 -11.44 -3.85 -3.31
C VAL A 81 -10.97 -4.64 -4.52
N ASP A 82 -11.78 -4.74 -5.58
CA ASP A 82 -11.40 -5.48 -6.78
C ASP A 82 -10.17 -4.87 -7.48
N GLU A 83 -10.14 -3.55 -7.64
CA GLU A 83 -8.96 -2.85 -8.18
C GLU A 83 -7.73 -3.06 -7.29
N PHE A 84 -7.92 -3.00 -5.96
CA PHE A 84 -6.84 -3.20 -5.01
C PHE A 84 -6.33 -4.64 -5.03
N ALA A 85 -7.20 -5.63 -5.18
CA ALA A 85 -6.84 -7.03 -5.26
C ALA A 85 -5.93 -7.33 -6.45
N VAL A 86 -6.20 -6.73 -7.61
CA VAL A 86 -5.35 -6.85 -8.80
C VAL A 86 -3.95 -6.27 -8.52
N ALA A 87 -3.87 -5.12 -7.86
CA ALA A 87 -2.59 -4.49 -7.53
C ALA A 87 -1.77 -5.32 -6.51
N VAL A 88 -2.41 -5.79 -5.44
CA VAL A 88 -1.78 -6.63 -4.41
C VAL A 88 -1.27 -7.94 -5.02
N ARG A 89 -2.07 -8.60 -5.85
CA ARG A 89 -1.67 -9.83 -6.56
C ARG A 89 -0.43 -9.60 -7.42
N ALA A 90 -0.45 -8.55 -8.26
CA ALA A 90 0.66 -8.24 -9.15
C ALA A 90 1.96 -7.96 -8.38
N GLN A 91 1.88 -7.26 -7.25
CA GLN A 91 3.02 -6.96 -6.38
C GLN A 91 3.63 -8.26 -5.81
N TRP A 92 2.83 -9.13 -5.21
CA TRP A 92 3.34 -10.33 -4.57
C TRP A 92 3.78 -11.42 -5.56
N GLU A 93 3.15 -11.51 -6.74
CA GLU A 93 3.65 -12.35 -7.84
C GLU A 93 5.00 -11.87 -8.38
N ALA A 94 5.22 -10.54 -8.44
CA ALA A 94 6.52 -10.00 -8.82
C ALA A 94 7.58 -10.33 -7.76
N GLU A 95 7.27 -10.13 -6.48
CA GLU A 95 8.18 -10.45 -5.38
C GLU A 95 8.52 -11.96 -5.34
N ALA A 96 7.51 -12.82 -5.56
CA ALA A 96 7.69 -14.26 -5.57
C ALA A 96 8.60 -14.73 -6.72
N ARG A 97 8.51 -14.10 -7.90
CA ARG A 97 9.42 -14.36 -9.02
C ARG A 97 10.83 -13.90 -8.73
N THR A 98 11.01 -12.70 -8.17
CA THR A 98 12.34 -12.17 -7.81
C THR A 98 13.06 -13.10 -6.84
N ARG A 99 12.34 -13.67 -5.87
CA ARG A 99 12.91 -14.60 -4.89
C ARG A 99 12.98 -16.05 -5.37
N ARG A 100 12.62 -16.33 -6.64
CA ARG A 100 12.56 -17.69 -7.25
C ARG A 100 11.79 -18.70 -6.40
N LEU A 101 10.72 -18.26 -5.75
CA LEU A 101 10.04 -19.05 -4.72
C LEU A 101 9.40 -20.33 -5.25
N ASN A 102 9.09 -20.36 -6.55
CA ASN A 102 8.45 -21.47 -7.24
C ASN A 102 9.32 -22.03 -8.38
N ASP A 103 10.63 -21.76 -8.39
CA ASP A 103 11.53 -22.14 -9.49
C ASP A 103 12.79 -22.87 -8.96
N PRO A 104 13.02 -24.15 -9.30
CA PRO A 104 12.21 -25.02 -10.18
C PRO A 104 10.99 -25.65 -9.50
N TYR A 105 10.95 -25.68 -8.17
CA TYR A 105 9.84 -26.20 -7.37
C TYR A 105 9.65 -25.32 -6.12
N PRO A 106 8.43 -25.23 -5.56
CA PRO A 106 8.20 -24.52 -4.31
C PRO A 106 9.06 -25.11 -3.19
N LEU A 107 9.67 -24.25 -2.37
CA LEU A 107 10.41 -24.68 -1.18
C LEU A 107 9.46 -25.41 -0.22
N PRO A 108 9.73 -26.69 0.13
CA PRO A 108 8.85 -27.45 1.00
C PRO A 108 8.88 -26.84 2.40
N VAL A 109 7.72 -26.36 2.85
CA VAL A 109 7.53 -25.86 4.23
C VAL A 109 6.51 -26.76 4.91
N SER A 110 6.88 -27.33 6.05
CA SER A 110 5.99 -28.10 6.90
C SER A 110 5.74 -27.35 8.20
N TRP A 111 4.55 -27.54 8.77
CA TRP A 111 4.20 -26.99 10.08
C TRP A 111 3.43 -28.01 10.90
N ALA A 112 3.52 -27.84 12.22
CA ALA A 112 2.85 -28.67 13.19
C ALA A 112 1.94 -27.80 14.08
N PRO A 113 0.88 -28.39 14.67
CA PRO A 113 0.06 -27.70 15.64
C PRO A 113 0.89 -27.21 16.82
N ALA A 114 0.59 -25.99 17.30
CA ALA A 114 1.15 -25.48 18.54
C ALA A 114 0.65 -26.29 19.77
N GLU A 115 1.30 -26.06 20.92
CA GLU A 115 0.89 -26.66 22.20
C GLU A 115 -0.59 -26.37 22.51
N PRO A 116 -1.30 -27.28 23.22
CA PRO A 116 -2.72 -27.13 23.53
C PRO A 116 -3.13 -25.76 24.08
N ALA A 117 -2.26 -25.11 24.86
CA ALA A 117 -2.47 -23.78 25.41
C ALA A 117 -2.69 -22.68 24.35
N TYR A 118 -2.17 -22.87 23.13
CA TYR A 118 -2.31 -21.95 22.01
C TYR A 118 -3.38 -22.40 20.99
N ARG A 119 -4.13 -23.47 21.29
CA ARG A 119 -5.20 -24.01 20.43
C ARG A 119 -6.39 -24.53 21.25
N PRO A 120 -7.02 -23.69 22.10
CA PRO A 120 -8.04 -24.14 23.04
C PRO A 120 -9.23 -24.87 22.36
N ASP A 121 -9.51 -24.55 21.08
CA ASP A 121 -10.66 -25.07 20.34
C ASP A 121 -10.31 -25.75 19.01
N ALA A 122 -9.02 -26.05 18.74
CA ALA A 122 -8.60 -26.60 17.44
C ALA A 122 -7.99 -28.00 17.52
N ASP A 123 -8.42 -28.85 16.59
CA ASP A 123 -7.90 -30.20 16.40
C ASP A 123 -6.46 -30.16 15.89
N ALA A 124 -5.55 -30.85 16.59
CA ALA A 124 -4.13 -30.89 16.29
C ALA A 124 -3.85 -31.46 14.89
N ALA A 125 -4.55 -32.52 14.49
CA ALA A 125 -4.36 -33.16 13.19
C ALA A 125 -4.87 -32.28 12.04
N ALA A 126 -5.88 -31.44 12.30
CA ALA A 126 -6.40 -30.50 11.32
C ALA A 126 -5.48 -29.30 11.07
N LEU A 127 -4.55 -29.01 11.99
CA LEU A 127 -3.65 -27.87 11.92
C LEU A 127 -2.24 -28.21 11.41
N SER A 128 -1.86 -29.49 11.31
CA SER A 128 -0.63 -29.89 10.62
C SER A 128 -0.81 -29.90 9.11
N GLY A 129 0.26 -29.59 8.37
CA GLY A 129 0.22 -29.63 6.92
C GLY A 129 1.57 -29.35 6.29
N THR A 130 1.59 -29.44 4.97
CA THR A 130 2.72 -29.06 4.14
C THR A 130 2.28 -28.12 3.05
N ASP A 131 3.17 -27.22 2.66
CA ASP A 131 3.06 -26.52 1.40
C ASP A 131 1.75 -25.74 1.16
N ALA A 132 0.96 -26.21 0.18
CA ALA A 132 -0.26 -25.54 -0.30
C ALA A 132 -1.44 -25.74 0.66
N ASP A 133 -1.32 -26.67 1.61
CA ASP A 133 -2.34 -26.99 2.60
C ASP A 133 -2.61 -25.80 3.54
N ILE A 134 -1.77 -24.76 3.54
CA ILE A 134 -1.92 -23.64 4.48
C ILE A 134 -3.25 -22.91 4.28
N THR A 135 -3.74 -22.85 3.05
CA THR A 135 -5.04 -22.25 2.75
C THR A 135 -6.17 -23.12 3.28
N ASP A 136 -6.06 -24.44 3.11
CA ASP A 136 -7.05 -25.41 3.63
C ASP A 136 -7.02 -25.49 5.17
N VAL A 137 -5.84 -25.32 5.79
CA VAL A 137 -5.71 -25.15 7.24
C VAL A 137 -6.40 -23.87 7.68
N PHE A 138 -6.16 -22.74 7.02
CA PHE A 138 -6.78 -21.47 7.35
C PHE A 138 -8.32 -21.52 7.28
N ASP A 139 -8.87 -22.16 6.25
CA ASP A 139 -10.33 -22.34 6.08
C ASP A 139 -10.95 -23.16 7.22
N ARG A 140 -10.18 -24.03 7.86
CA ARG A 140 -10.62 -24.86 9.00
C ARG A 140 -10.50 -24.16 10.34
N VAL A 141 -9.80 -23.03 10.44
CA VAL A 141 -9.60 -22.30 11.70
C VAL A 141 -10.86 -21.51 12.07
N PRO A 142 -11.55 -21.85 13.18
CA PRO A 142 -12.71 -21.10 13.62
C PRO A 142 -12.33 -19.65 13.93
N GLY A 143 -13.03 -18.69 13.31
CA GLY A 143 -12.81 -17.27 13.52
C GLY A 143 -11.68 -16.65 12.69
N GLY A 144 -11.02 -17.41 11.81
CA GLY A 144 -10.08 -16.89 10.80
C GLY A 144 -8.81 -16.26 11.37
N ARG A 145 -8.38 -16.66 12.57
CA ARG A 145 -7.15 -16.16 13.21
C ARG A 145 -6.14 -17.29 13.32
N LEU A 146 -5.09 -17.22 12.51
CA LEU A 146 -4.00 -18.20 12.49
C LEU A 146 -2.72 -17.51 12.96
N LEU A 147 -2.11 -18.03 14.03
CA LEU A 147 -0.78 -17.62 14.48
C LEU A 147 0.25 -18.66 14.06
N VAL A 148 1.22 -18.24 13.25
CA VAL A 148 2.34 -19.09 12.82
C VAL A 148 3.55 -18.80 13.69
N LEU A 149 4.02 -19.83 14.41
CA LEU A 149 5.22 -19.78 15.24
C LEU A 149 6.36 -20.55 14.55
N GLY A 150 7.59 -20.13 14.81
CA GLY A 150 8.78 -20.73 14.21
C GLY A 150 10.05 -20.01 14.62
N GLU A 151 11.20 -20.66 14.40
CA GLU A 151 12.51 -20.05 14.64
C GLU A 151 12.80 -18.93 13.62
N PRO A 152 13.71 -17.98 13.94
CA PRO A 152 14.20 -17.03 12.96
C PRO A 152 14.71 -17.75 11.71
N GLY A 153 14.25 -17.34 10.53
CA GLY A 153 14.63 -17.99 9.27
C GLY A 153 13.85 -19.26 8.91
N ALA A 154 12.88 -19.70 9.72
CA ALA A 154 12.04 -20.88 9.43
C ALA A 154 11.06 -20.69 8.24
N GLY A 155 11.07 -19.54 7.57
CA GLY A 155 10.23 -19.28 6.41
C GLY A 155 8.80 -18.81 6.74
N LYS A 156 8.55 -18.18 7.90
CA LYS A 156 7.22 -17.64 8.25
C LYS A 156 6.67 -16.68 7.20
N THR A 157 7.50 -15.70 6.78
CA THR A 157 7.15 -14.78 5.69
C THR A 157 6.85 -15.54 4.39
N MET A 158 7.53 -16.66 4.13
CA MET A 158 7.24 -17.51 2.97
C MET A 158 5.85 -18.11 3.05
N LEU A 159 5.51 -18.68 4.21
CA LEU A 159 4.21 -19.27 4.46
C LEU A 159 3.08 -18.23 4.35
N LEU A 160 3.32 -17.00 4.84
CA LEU A 160 2.38 -15.88 4.70
C LEU A 160 2.14 -15.48 3.24
N VAL A 161 3.20 -15.38 2.43
CA VAL A 161 3.07 -15.03 1.00
C VAL A 161 2.30 -16.12 0.26
N ARG A 162 2.53 -17.39 0.57
CA ARG A 162 1.79 -18.52 -0.03
C ARG A 162 0.33 -18.50 0.36
N LEU A 163 0.04 -18.27 1.64
CA LEU A 163 -1.33 -18.09 2.13
C LEU A 163 -2.01 -16.92 1.41
N LEU A 164 -1.33 -15.78 1.27
CA LEU A 164 -1.86 -14.62 0.55
C LEU A 164 -2.23 -14.97 -0.90
N LEU A 165 -1.33 -15.61 -1.65
CA LEU A 165 -1.58 -15.97 -3.04
C LEU A 165 -2.72 -16.99 -3.17
N GLY A 166 -2.76 -18.00 -2.28
CA GLY A 166 -3.84 -18.98 -2.25
C GLY A 166 -5.21 -18.38 -1.91
N LEU A 167 -5.26 -17.44 -0.97
CA LEU A 167 -6.49 -16.72 -0.61
C LEU A 167 -7.00 -15.82 -1.75
N ILE A 168 -6.09 -15.18 -2.49
CA ILE A 168 -6.45 -14.39 -3.69
C ILE A 168 -7.00 -15.31 -4.79
N GLU A 169 -6.33 -16.43 -5.05
CA GLU A 169 -6.74 -17.39 -6.08
C GLU A 169 -8.13 -17.98 -5.81
N ARG A 170 -8.41 -18.30 -4.53
CA ARG A 170 -9.71 -18.82 -4.09
C ARG A 170 -10.80 -17.75 -3.92
N ARG A 171 -10.46 -16.46 -4.10
CA ARG A 171 -11.37 -15.33 -3.87
C ARG A 171 -12.00 -15.36 -2.47
N ALA A 172 -11.15 -15.43 -1.44
CA ALA A 172 -11.58 -15.34 -0.05
C ALA A 172 -12.49 -14.11 0.21
N PRO A 173 -13.38 -14.16 1.22
CA PRO A 173 -14.37 -13.11 1.49
C PRO A 173 -13.78 -11.74 1.88
N GLY A 174 -12.46 -11.62 2.04
CA GLY A 174 -11.74 -10.36 2.20
C GLY A 174 -10.37 -10.42 1.51
N LEU A 175 -9.90 -9.27 1.02
CA LEU A 175 -8.63 -9.15 0.33
C LEU A 175 -7.46 -9.31 1.33
N PRO A 176 -6.62 -10.36 1.23
CA PRO A 176 -5.45 -10.51 2.08
C PRO A 176 -4.41 -9.40 1.80
N VAL A 177 -3.94 -8.75 2.86
CA VAL A 177 -2.87 -7.74 2.79
C VAL A 177 -1.87 -8.00 3.91
N ILE A 178 -0.57 -8.05 3.59
CA ILE A 178 0.51 -8.26 4.56
C ILE A 178 0.89 -6.92 5.21
N PHE A 179 1.01 -6.92 6.53
CA PHE A 179 1.40 -5.78 7.35
C PHE A 179 2.64 -6.10 8.19
N PRO A 180 3.69 -5.26 8.16
CA PRO A 180 4.87 -5.43 9.00
C PRO A 180 4.57 -4.97 10.43
N LEU A 181 4.13 -5.92 11.27
CA LEU A 181 3.70 -5.69 12.64
C LEU A 181 4.80 -5.08 13.51
N ALA A 182 6.07 -5.31 13.16
CA ALA A 182 7.23 -4.73 13.84
C ALA A 182 7.20 -3.20 13.96
N SER A 183 6.44 -2.51 13.11
CA SER A 183 6.28 -1.05 13.13
C SER A 183 5.09 -0.54 13.95
N TRP A 184 4.30 -1.43 14.55
CA TRP A 184 3.18 -1.06 15.40
C TRP A 184 3.60 -0.94 16.86
N ASP A 185 3.20 0.16 17.50
CA ASP A 185 3.27 0.31 18.96
C ASP A 185 1.86 0.20 19.58
N PRO A 186 1.56 -0.90 20.30
CA PRO A 186 0.26 -1.10 20.95
C PRO A 186 0.02 -0.16 22.14
N SER A 187 1.05 0.54 22.64
CA SER A 187 0.89 1.50 23.74
C SER A 187 0.42 2.87 23.25
N ASP A 188 0.75 3.22 22.01
CA ASP A 188 0.43 4.52 21.41
C ASP A 188 -0.81 4.49 20.51
N GLN A 189 -1.07 3.37 19.82
CA GLN A 189 -2.12 3.31 18.78
C GLN A 189 -2.90 1.99 18.78
N ASP A 190 -4.22 2.09 18.57
CA ASP A 190 -5.07 0.92 18.33
C ASP A 190 -4.69 0.22 17.01
N LEU A 191 -4.79 -1.11 16.99
CA LEU A 191 -4.39 -1.92 15.83
C LEU A 191 -5.16 -1.52 14.56
N VAL A 192 -6.46 -1.26 14.63
CA VAL A 192 -7.26 -0.96 13.43
C VAL A 192 -6.94 0.43 12.90
N ASP A 193 -6.64 1.39 13.78
CA ASP A 193 -6.18 2.72 13.40
C ASP A 193 -4.81 2.64 12.72
N TRP A 194 -3.88 1.89 13.31
CA TRP A 194 -2.56 1.64 12.73
C TRP A 194 -2.65 0.96 11.35
N LEU A 195 -3.50 -0.06 11.20
CA LEU A 195 -3.73 -0.72 9.92
C LEU A 195 -4.26 0.26 8.86
N ALA A 196 -5.19 1.15 9.23
CA ALA A 196 -5.75 2.15 8.32
C ALA A 196 -4.69 3.17 7.88
N ASP A 197 -3.85 3.63 8.81
CA ASP A 197 -2.75 4.55 8.53
C ASP A 197 -1.69 3.90 7.65
N ARG A 198 -1.36 2.63 7.94
CA ARG A 198 -0.39 1.86 7.15
C ARG A 198 -0.90 1.62 5.72
N LEU A 199 -2.16 1.23 5.56
CA LEU A 199 -2.80 1.10 4.24
C LEU A 199 -2.78 2.42 3.47
N THR A 200 -3.02 3.53 4.16
CA THR A 200 -3.04 4.86 3.55
C THR A 200 -1.64 5.30 3.13
N THR A 201 -0.63 4.95 3.93
CA THR A 201 0.79 5.22 3.63
C THR A 201 1.27 4.42 2.43
N ASP A 202 1.00 3.12 2.40
CA ASP A 202 1.43 2.22 1.32
C ASP A 202 0.59 2.41 0.05
N HIS A 203 -0.68 2.78 0.20
CA HIS A 203 -1.62 3.01 -0.89
C HIS A 203 -2.36 4.35 -0.71
N PRO A 204 -1.75 5.49 -1.12
CA PRO A 204 -2.34 6.82 -0.97
C PRO A 204 -3.71 7.01 -1.66
N ALA A 205 -4.08 6.14 -2.59
CA ALA A 205 -5.41 6.12 -3.21
C ALA A 205 -6.54 5.79 -2.21
N LEU A 206 -6.21 5.11 -1.10
CA LEU A 206 -7.16 4.75 -0.04
C LEU A 206 -7.34 5.86 1.01
N ALA A 207 -6.54 6.93 0.94
CA ALA A 207 -6.66 8.11 1.82
C ALA A 207 -7.96 8.90 1.59
N VAL A 208 -8.54 8.78 0.39
CA VAL A 208 -9.73 9.52 -0.02
C VAL A 208 -10.92 9.09 0.86
N PRO A 209 -11.84 10.01 1.21
CA PRO A 209 -13.05 9.67 1.96
C PRO A 209 -13.85 8.52 1.34
N ALA A 210 -14.45 7.70 2.21
CA ALA A 210 -15.31 6.61 1.79
C ALA A 210 -16.60 7.15 1.13
N PRO A 211 -17.07 6.52 0.03
CA PRO A 211 -18.31 6.91 -0.62
C PRO A 211 -19.54 6.54 0.23
N GLY A 212 -20.61 7.33 0.11
CA GLY A 212 -21.90 7.02 0.75
C GLY A 212 -21.94 7.21 2.27
N GLN A 213 -21.11 8.11 2.82
CA GLN A 213 -21.22 8.51 4.22
C GLN A 213 -22.42 9.44 4.44
N ASP A 214 -23.13 9.25 5.55
CA ASP A 214 -24.21 10.12 5.99
C ASP A 214 -23.73 11.57 6.11
N GLN A 215 -24.55 12.51 5.65
CA GLN A 215 -24.28 13.94 5.82
C GLN A 215 -24.29 14.27 7.32
N GLY A 216 -23.10 14.40 7.92
CA GLY A 216 -22.91 14.71 9.33
C GLY A 216 -22.00 13.75 10.10
N ALA A 217 -21.67 12.58 9.54
CA ALA A 217 -20.63 11.73 10.11
C ALA A 217 -19.23 12.28 9.76
N PRO A 218 -18.23 12.14 10.65
CA PRO A 218 -16.85 12.47 10.30
C PRO A 218 -16.42 11.64 9.09
N ALA A 219 -15.75 12.31 8.14
CA ALA A 219 -15.25 11.64 6.94
C ALA A 219 -14.21 10.60 7.35
N VAL A 220 -14.43 9.33 7.00
CA VAL A 220 -13.46 8.25 7.24
C VAL A 220 -12.77 7.92 5.92
N SER A 221 -11.48 7.57 5.99
CA SER A 221 -10.75 7.13 4.80
C SER A 221 -11.36 5.82 4.25
N ARG A 222 -11.18 5.55 2.96
CA ARG A 222 -11.55 4.26 2.37
C ARG A 222 -10.81 3.12 3.05
N ALA A 223 -9.53 3.30 3.37
CA ALA A 223 -8.76 2.32 4.12
C ALA A 223 -9.49 1.90 5.41
N ARG A 224 -9.96 2.88 6.19
CA ARG A 224 -10.71 2.62 7.41
C ARG A 224 -12.05 1.91 7.13
N ALA A 225 -12.81 2.39 6.16
CA ALA A 225 -14.09 1.79 5.80
C ALA A 225 -13.98 0.34 5.32
N LEU A 226 -12.89 -0.01 4.62
CA LEU A 226 -12.62 -1.38 4.16
C LEU A 226 -12.31 -2.31 5.33
N LEU A 227 -11.53 -1.85 6.31
CA LEU A 227 -11.24 -2.60 7.54
C LEU A 227 -12.50 -2.79 8.39
N ASP A 228 -13.28 -1.73 8.61
CA ASP A 228 -14.50 -1.78 9.41
C ASP A 228 -15.54 -2.75 8.83
N ARG A 229 -15.62 -2.84 7.49
CA ARG A 229 -16.51 -3.77 6.77
C ARG A 229 -15.92 -5.17 6.57
N ARG A 230 -14.72 -5.44 7.13
CA ARG A 230 -14.00 -6.71 6.98
C ARG A 230 -13.75 -7.13 5.52
N LEU A 231 -13.63 -6.15 4.64
CA LEU A 231 -13.31 -6.36 3.23
C LEU A 231 -11.80 -6.56 3.01
N ILE A 232 -10.98 -6.23 4.01
CA ILE A 232 -9.55 -6.54 4.04
C ILE A 232 -9.32 -7.60 5.11
N LEU A 233 -8.49 -8.58 4.78
CA LEU A 233 -8.01 -9.62 5.68
C LEU A 233 -6.55 -9.31 6.04
N PRO A 234 -6.27 -8.77 7.25
CA PRO A 234 -4.91 -8.43 7.64
C PRO A 234 -4.07 -9.69 7.91
N LEU A 235 -2.92 -9.80 7.26
CA LEU A 235 -1.89 -10.80 7.54
C LEU A 235 -0.73 -10.09 8.25
N LEU A 236 -0.51 -10.38 9.52
CA LEU A 236 0.49 -9.68 10.33
C LEU A 236 1.81 -10.45 10.32
N ASP A 237 2.90 -9.83 9.85
CA ASP A 237 4.25 -10.41 9.81
C ASP A 237 5.19 -9.73 10.82
N GLY A 238 6.16 -10.48 11.36
CA GLY A 238 7.20 -9.92 12.25
C GLY A 238 6.79 -9.72 13.71
N PHE A 239 5.88 -10.53 14.25
CA PHE A 239 5.53 -10.45 15.69
C PHE A 239 6.73 -10.67 16.61
N ASP A 240 7.66 -11.56 16.25
CA ASP A 240 8.89 -11.82 17.00
C ASP A 240 9.93 -10.69 16.91
N GLU A 241 9.73 -9.72 16.03
CA GLU A 241 10.55 -8.51 15.94
C GLU A 241 10.07 -7.41 16.88
N LEU A 242 8.85 -7.53 17.44
CA LEU A 242 8.36 -6.59 18.44
C LEU A 242 9.23 -6.63 19.71
N PRO A 243 9.46 -5.47 20.35
CA PRO A 243 10.08 -5.41 21.67
C PRO A 243 9.35 -6.33 22.65
N ARG A 244 10.11 -7.12 23.43
CA ARG A 244 9.52 -8.16 24.32
C ARG A 244 8.45 -7.63 25.26
N HIS A 245 8.59 -6.38 25.72
CA HIS A 245 7.64 -5.73 26.63
C HIS A 245 6.30 -5.37 25.95
N LEU A 246 6.26 -5.24 24.62
CA LEU A 246 5.05 -4.92 23.85
C LEU A 246 4.30 -6.16 23.35
N ARG A 247 4.94 -7.33 23.31
CA ARG A 247 4.35 -8.56 22.73
C ARG A 247 3.06 -9.01 23.40
N ALA A 248 2.98 -8.94 24.73
CA ALA A 248 1.76 -9.30 25.46
C ALA A 248 0.60 -8.35 25.13
N ALA A 249 0.87 -7.04 25.09
CA ALA A 249 -0.11 -6.04 24.71
C ALA A 249 -0.55 -6.21 23.24
N ALA A 250 0.39 -6.50 22.34
CA ALA A 250 0.12 -6.76 20.93
C ALA A 250 -0.76 -8.02 20.71
N LEU A 251 -0.51 -9.11 21.46
CA LEU A 251 -1.37 -10.30 21.44
C LEU A 251 -2.78 -10.01 21.95
N ASP A 252 -2.90 -9.28 23.07
CA ASP A 252 -4.21 -8.92 23.61
C ASP A 252 -4.98 -8.02 22.64
N ALA A 253 -4.35 -6.99 22.09
CA ALA A 253 -4.99 -6.09 21.14
C ALA A 253 -5.36 -6.78 19.81
N SER A 254 -4.57 -7.74 19.33
CA SER A 254 -4.91 -8.54 18.12
C SER A 254 -5.99 -9.60 18.35
N THR A 255 -6.23 -10.01 19.59
CA THR A 255 -7.28 -10.99 19.95
C THR A 255 -8.62 -10.35 20.30
N ARG A 256 -8.64 -9.07 20.65
CA ARG A 256 -9.88 -8.32 20.87
C ARG A 256 -10.79 -8.39 19.62
N PRO A 257 -12.10 -8.57 19.77
CA PRO A 257 -13.03 -8.39 18.67
C PRO A 257 -12.96 -6.92 18.21
N CYS A 258 -12.95 -6.65 16.90
CA CYS A 258 -13.16 -5.29 16.40
C CYS A 258 -14.43 -4.75 17.03
N ARG A 259 -14.31 -3.79 17.96
CA ARG A 259 -15.47 -3.13 18.53
C ARG A 259 -16.15 -2.36 17.39
N PRO A 260 -17.46 -2.55 17.15
CA PRO A 260 -18.18 -1.58 16.34
C PRO A 260 -18.03 -0.23 17.02
N ALA A 261 -17.74 0.83 16.26
CA ALA A 261 -17.65 2.18 16.78
C ALA A 261 -18.96 2.51 17.52
N THR A 262 -18.93 2.43 18.85
CA THR A 262 -20.07 2.77 19.69
C THR A 262 -20.23 4.28 19.64
N ARG A 263 -21.29 4.73 18.97
CA ARG A 263 -21.78 6.11 19.04
C ARG A 263 -21.95 6.50 20.52
N SER A 264 -21.13 7.43 21.01
CA SER A 264 -21.46 8.20 22.21
C SER A 264 -22.58 9.16 21.82
N SER A 265 -23.76 8.95 22.40
CA SER A 265 -24.92 9.85 22.38
C SER A 265 -24.62 11.17 23.09
#